data_AF-A0A967BVB8-F1
#
_entry.id   AF-A0A967BVB8-F1
#
_cell.length_a   1.000
_cell.length_b   1.000
_cell.length_c   1.000
_cell.angle_alpha   90.00
_cell.angle_beta   90.00
_cell.angle_gamma   90.00
#
_symmetry.space_group_name_H-M   'P 1'
#
loop_
_entity.id
_entity.type
_entity.pdbx_description
1 polymer ?
#
loop_
_entity_poly.entity_id
_entity_poly.type
_entity_poly.pdbx_seq_one_letter_code
_entity_poly.pdbx_strand_id
1 'polypeptide(L)' 'LPGEKEPALIGEVNVPYTLFEDRLPPRAARWFYSVSSIDTVSPANESARSPEVKVRN' A
#
# COMPACT_ATOMS: atom_id res chain seq x y z
N LEU A 1 7.62 2.72 10.34
CA LEU A 1 8.24 3.51 11.45
C LEU A 1 9.07 2.59 12.33
N PRO A 2 9.93 3.09 13.25
CA PRO A 2 10.66 2.21 14.17
C PRO A 2 9.68 1.28 14.91
N GLY A 3 9.76 -0.03 14.63
CA GLY A 3 8.92 -1.05 15.27
C GLY A 3 7.67 -1.49 14.51
N GLU A 4 7.26 -0.80 13.44
CA GLU A 4 6.19 -1.30 12.56
C GLU A 4 6.70 -2.45 11.71
N LYS A 5 6.07 -3.62 11.87
CA LYS A 5 6.36 -4.84 11.12
C LYS A 5 5.29 -5.16 10.06
N GLU A 6 4.08 -4.63 10.25
CA GLU A 6 2.97 -4.79 9.32
C GLU A 6 2.82 -3.53 8.46
N PRO A 7 2.44 -3.67 7.18
CA PRO A 7 2.11 -2.52 6.36
C PRO A 7 0.84 -1.84 6.87
N ALA A 8 0.82 -0.51 6.75
CA ALA A 8 -0.35 0.31 6.98
C ALA A 8 -0.97 0.71 5.64
N LEU A 9 -2.30 0.85 5.60
CA LEU A 9 -2.98 1.48 4.47
C LEU A 9 -2.59 2.96 4.41
N ILE A 10 -1.99 3.37 3.29
CA ILE A 10 -1.53 4.75 3.09
C ILE A 10 -2.33 5.51 2.02
N GLY A 11 -3.16 4.80 1.26
CA GLY A 11 -3.98 5.38 0.21
C GLY A 11 -4.71 4.33 -0.61
N GLU A 12 -5.75 4.80 -1.31
CA GLU A 12 -6.60 3.99 -2.17
C GLU A 12 -6.68 4.63 -3.56
N VAL A 13 -6.92 3.80 -4.57
CA VAL A 13 -7.16 4.24 -5.94
C VAL A 13 -8.46 3.62 -6.43
N ASN A 14 -9.27 4.39 -7.15
CA ASN A 14 -10.49 3.90 -7.77
C ASN A 14 -10.22 3.49 -9.21
N VAL A 15 -10.83 2.38 -9.64
CA VAL A 15 -10.78 1.95 -11.05
C VAL A 15 -11.32 3.06 -11.97
N PRO A 16 -10.76 3.22 -13.18
CA PRO A 16 -9.73 2.38 -13.82
C PRO A 16 -8.29 2.80 -13.49
N TYR A 17 -8.08 3.73 -12.55
CA TYR A 17 -6.74 4.18 -12.21
C TYR A 17 -5.97 3.08 -11.45
N THR A 18 -4.69 2.94 -11.79
CA THR A 18 -3.79 1.92 -11.21
C THR A 18 -2.54 2.56 -10.59
N LEU A 19 -2.56 3.86 -10.32
CA LEU A 19 -1.41 4.62 -9.80
C LEU A 19 -1.79 5.35 -8.52
N PHE A 20 -1.01 5.10 -7.47
CA PHE A 20 -0.97 5.90 -6.25
C PHE A 20 0.38 6.62 -6.17
N GLU A 21 0.38 7.92 -5.90
CA GLU A 21 1.59 8.72 -5.75
C GLU A 21 1.75 9.16 -4.28
N ASP A 22 2.67 8.54 -3.56
CA ASP A 22 3.04 8.93 -2.19
C ASP A 22 3.93 10.17 -2.22
N ARG A 23 3.31 11.35 -2.16
CA ARG A 23 4.01 12.65 -2.25
C ARG A 23 4.62 13.12 -0.95
N LEU A 24 4.19 12.55 0.18
CA LEU A 24 4.60 12.97 1.52
C LEU A 24 4.98 11.75 2.36
N PRO A 25 5.91 10.90 1.88
CA PRO A 25 6.36 9.75 2.66
C PRO A 25 6.98 10.27 3.97
N PRO A 26 6.83 9.53 5.09
CA PRO A 26 7.50 9.89 6.34
C PRO A 26 9.03 9.91 6.15
N ARG A 27 9.79 10.18 7.21
CA ARG A 27 11.25 9.96 7.17
C ARG A 27 11.56 8.52 7.58
N ALA A 28 12.20 7.76 6.71
CA ALA A 28 12.71 6.43 7.01
C ALA A 28 13.93 6.11 6.12
N ALA A 29 14.68 5.09 6.53
CA ALA A 29 15.85 4.64 5.78
C ALA A 29 15.45 3.97 4.44
N ARG A 30 14.28 3.33 4.39
CA ARG A 30 13.77 2.56 3.23
C ARG A 30 12.24 2.57 3.24
N TRP A 31 11.66 2.57 2.04
CA TRP A 31 10.23 2.38 1.80
C TRP A 31 9.96 1.09 1.06
N PHE A 32 8.86 0.45 1.43
CA PHE A 32 8.33 -0.75 0.80
C PHE A 32 6.85 -0.52 0.57
N TYR A 33 6.37 -0.85 -0.62
CA TYR A 33 4.96 -0.73 -0.97
C TYR A 33 4.44 -2.05 -1.51
N SER A 34 3.19 -2.37 -1.17
CA SER A 34 2.40 -3.46 -1.73
C SER A 34 0.99 -2.95 -2.01
N VAL A 35 0.28 -3.64 -2.90
CA VAL A 35 -1.10 -3.31 -3.28
C VAL A 35 -1.97 -4.55 -3.12
N SER A 36 -3.17 -4.38 -2.59
CA SER A 36 -4.26 -5.35 -2.60
C SER A 36 -5.52 -4.71 -3.21
N SER A 37 -6.48 -5.54 -3.59
CA SER A 37 -7.80 -5.09 -4.05
C SER A 37 -8.86 -5.41 -3.01
N ILE A 38 -9.77 -4.48 -2.78
CA ILE A 38 -10.91 -4.64 -1.86
C ILE A 38 -12.20 -4.66 -2.70
N ASP A 39 -13.05 -5.65 -2.48
CA ASP A 39 -14.35 -5.74 -3.15
C ASP A 39 -15.45 -4.94 -2.42
N THR A 40 -16.66 -4.92 -2.97
CA THR A 40 -17.80 -4.16 -2.43
C THR A 40 -18.77 -5.01 -1.60
N VAL A 41 -18.40 -6.24 -1.23
CA VAL A 41 -19.26 -7.14 -0.44
C VAL A 41 -19.24 -6.69 1.03
N SER A 42 -20.20 -7.15 1.84
CA SER A 42 -20.24 -6.89 3.28
C SER A 42 -20.20 -8.20 4.09
N PRO A 43 -19.13 -8.50 4.85
CA PRO A 43 -17.89 -7.71 4.95
C PRO A 43 -17.08 -7.71 3.63
N ALA A 44 -16.29 -6.67 3.42
CA ALA A 44 -15.45 -6.56 2.23
C ALA A 44 -14.33 -7.59 2.27
N ASN A 45 -14.06 -8.22 1.13
CA ASN A 45 -12.93 -9.14 1.00
C ASN A 45 -11.71 -8.39 0.46
N GLU A 46 -10.55 -8.67 1.03
CA GLU A 46 -9.26 -8.19 0.53
C GLU A 46 -8.55 -9.33 -0.22
N SER A 47 -7.98 -9.03 -1.39
CA SER A 47 -7.14 -9.98 -2.13
C SER A 47 -5.85 -10.30 -1.38
N ALA A 48 -5.11 -11.30 -1.84
CA ALA A 48 -3.70 -11.41 -1.47
C ALA A 48 -2.96 -10.11 -1.84
N ARG A 49 -2.05 -9.66 -0.97
CA ARG A 49 -1.16 -8.52 -1.23
C ARG A 49 -0.17 -8.86 -2.35
N SER A 50 0.16 -7.88 -3.18
CA SER A 50 1.28 -7.99 -4.11
C SER A 50 2.60 -8.19 -3.35
N PRO A 51 3.65 -8.74 -4.01
CA PRO A 51 5.00 -8.67 -3.46
C PRO A 51 5.38 -7.23 -3.13
N GLU A 52 6.14 -7.05 -2.05
CA GLU A 52 6.64 -5.73 -1.65
C GLU A 52 7.73 -5.25 -2.62
N VAL A 53 7.61 -3.99 -3.03
CA VAL A 53 8.62 -3.31 -3.86
C VAL A 53 9.35 -2.29 -3.02
N LYS A 54 10.68 -2.43 -2.94
CA LYS A 54 11.56 -1.46 -2.29
C LYS A 54 11.81 -0.27 -3.21
N VAL A 55 11.62 0.96 -2.70
CA VAL A 55 12.06 2.18 -3.39
C VAL A 55 13.57 2.20 -3.48
N ARG A 56 14.09 2.40 -4.70
CA ARG A 56 15.51 2.67 -4.92
C ARG A 56 15.70 4.19 -4.84
N ASN A 57 16.56 4.60 -3.93
CA ASN A 57 17.06 5.98 -3.88
C ASN A 57 18.12 6.19 -4.96
#